data_AF-A0A645FDX7-F1
#
_entry.id   AF-A0A645FDX7-F1
#
_cell.length_a   1.000
_cell.length_b   1.000
_cell.length_c   1.000
_cell.angle_alpha   90.00
_cell.angle_beta   90.00
_cell.angle_gamma   90.00
#
_symmetry.space_group_name_H-M   'P 1'
#
loop_
_entity.id
_entity.type
_entity.pdbx_description
1 polymer ?
#
loop_
_entity_poly.entity_id
_entity_poly.type
_entity_poly.pdbx_seq_one_letter_code
_entity_poly.pdbx_strand_id
1 'polypeptide(L)'
;MLKWIVERVNGKADAVKTAIGYMPKMEDLYLDGLNVSDASMKELFHLEKEEWLAEVESIKEHYANYGEKMPKALVEELKALEARVNEM
;
A
#
# COMPACT_ATOMS: atom_id res chain seq x y z
N MET A 1 -14.55 -3.04 1.84
CA MET A 1 -13.47 -2.99 0.82
C MET A 1 -13.96 -3.03 -0.62
N LEU A 2 -14.62 -4.09 -1.09
CA LEU A 2 -15.02 -4.18 -2.51
C LEU A 2 -15.87 -2.99 -3.01
N LYS A 3 -16.77 -2.47 -2.16
CA LYS A 3 -17.55 -1.25 -2.45
C LYS A 3 -16.64 -0.07 -2.81
N TRP A 4 -15.67 0.25 -1.97
CA TRP A 4 -14.72 1.35 -2.22
C TRP A 4 -13.90 1.14 -3.50
N ILE A 5 -13.44 -0.10 -3.75
CA ILE A 5 -12.69 -0.43 -4.98
C ILE A 5 -13.56 -0.12 -6.22
N VAL A 6 -14.82 -0.55 -6.23
CA VAL A 6 -15.76 -0.26 -7.32
C VAL A 6 -16.03 1.24 -7.45
N GLU A 7 -16.18 1.96 -6.33
CA GLU A 7 -16.39 3.41 -6.35
C GLU A 7 -15.15 4.15 -6.88
N ARG A 8 -13.92 3.73 -6.53
CA ARG A 8 -12.68 4.32 -7.08
C ARG A 8 -12.54 4.12 -8.57
N VAL A 9 -12.78 2.91 -9.07
CA VAL A 9 -12.72 2.61 -10.51
C VAL A 9 -13.73 3.45 -11.28
N ASN A 10 -14.87 3.77 -10.66
CA ASN A 10 -15.91 4.61 -11.27
C ASN A 10 -15.75 6.12 -10.99
N GLY A 11 -14.66 6.55 -10.36
CA GLY A 11 -14.41 7.98 -10.03
C GLY A 11 -15.37 8.56 -8.98
N LYS A 12 -15.99 7.72 -8.15
CA LYS A 12 -17.00 8.08 -7.14
C LYS A 12 -16.47 8.10 -5.71
N ALA A 13 -15.24 7.64 -5.50
CA ALA A 13 -14.55 7.70 -4.21
C ALA A 13 -13.22 8.42 -4.36
N ASP A 14 -12.77 9.02 -3.25
CA ASP A 14 -11.50 9.71 -3.14
C ASP A 14 -10.41 8.78 -2.59
N ALA A 15 -9.16 9.23 -2.58
CA ALA A 15 -8.06 8.48 -1.97
C ALA A 15 -6.97 9.40 -1.41
N VAL A 16 -6.27 8.90 -0.40
CA VAL A 16 -5.05 9.51 0.13
C VAL A 16 -3.86 8.90 -0.60
N LYS A 17 -3.00 9.75 -1.17
CA LYS A 17 -1.73 9.30 -1.73
C LYS A 17 -0.75 9.02 -0.60
N THR A 18 -0.20 7.81 -0.57
CA THR A 18 0.80 7.35 0.39
C THR A 18 2.03 6.82 -0.36
N ALA A 19 3.09 6.44 0.36
CA ALA A 19 4.28 5.86 -0.25
C ALA A 19 3.99 4.55 -1.00
N ILE A 20 2.94 3.82 -0.59
CA ILE A 20 2.57 2.52 -1.15
C ILE A 20 1.43 2.61 -2.18
N GLY A 21 0.99 3.82 -2.54
CA GLY A 21 -0.03 4.03 -3.56
C GLY A 21 -1.20 4.89 -3.08
N TYR A 22 -2.42 4.55 -3.49
CA TYR A 22 -3.63 5.27 -3.12
C TYR A 22 -4.45 4.44 -2.13
N MET A 23 -4.59 4.94 -0.92
CA MET A 23 -5.38 4.30 0.14
C MET A 23 -6.74 5.00 0.31
N PRO A 24 -7.79 4.30 0.75
CA PRO A 24 -9.05 4.95 1.14
C PRO A 24 -8.82 5.97 2.26
N LYS A 25 -9.68 6.99 2.36
CA LYS A 25 -9.85 7.65 3.66
C LYS A 25 -10.65 6.70 4.57
N MET A 26 -10.40 6.72 5.88
CA MET A 26 -11.15 5.87 6.82
C MET A 26 -12.66 6.09 6.71
N GLU A 27 -13.08 7.34 6.50
CA GLU A 27 -14.47 7.76 6.31
C GLU A 27 -15.11 7.28 5.00
N ASP A 28 -14.31 6.88 3.99
CA ASP A 28 -14.83 6.34 2.73
C ASP A 28 -15.24 4.86 2.86
N LEU A 29 -14.91 4.21 3.98
CA LEU A 29 -15.25 2.81 4.20
C LEU A 29 -16.66 2.65 4.79
N TYR A 30 -17.44 1.79 4.15
CA TYR A 30 -18.71 1.33 4.70
C TYR A 30 -18.47 0.31 5.81
N LEU A 31 -18.71 0.72 7.06
CA LEU A 31 -18.48 -0.09 8.27
C LEU A 31 -19.78 -0.52 8.98
N ASP A 32 -20.95 -0.20 8.42
CA ASP A 32 -22.24 -0.52 9.06
C ASP A 32 -22.36 -2.03 9.32
N GLY A 33 -22.69 -2.37 10.57
CA GLY A 33 -22.81 -3.74 11.03
C GLY A 33 -21.49 -4.41 11.43
N LEU A 34 -20.36 -3.70 11.37
CA LEU A 34 -19.07 -4.17 11.87
C LEU A 34 -18.79 -3.63 13.27
N ASN A 35 -18.37 -4.51 14.18
CA ASN A 35 -17.87 -4.12 15.50
C ASN A 35 -16.35 -3.96 15.43
N VAL A 36 -15.90 -2.80 14.94
CA VAL A 36 -14.47 -2.44 14.83
C VAL A 36 -14.23 -1.12 15.55
N SER A 37 -13.17 -1.06 16.34
CA SER A 37 -12.81 0.16 17.06
C SER A 37 -12.01 1.12 16.18
N ASP A 38 -12.08 2.43 16.47
CA ASP A 38 -11.25 3.42 15.81
C ASP A 38 -9.75 3.13 15.96
N ALA A 39 -9.32 2.55 17.08
CA ALA A 39 -7.94 2.15 17.31
C ALA A 39 -7.52 1.03 16.34
N SER A 40 -8.38 0.03 16.15
CA SER A 40 -8.15 -1.04 15.17
C SER A 40 -8.13 -0.50 13.74
N MET A 41 -9.00 0.45 13.40
CA MET A 41 -8.99 1.09 12.09
C MET A 41 -7.73 1.91 11.85
N LYS A 42 -7.24 2.63 12.86
CA LYS A 42 -5.97 3.36 12.79
C LYS A 42 -4.80 2.43 12.55
N GLU A 43 -4.76 1.31 13.28
CA GLU A 43 -3.73 0.29 13.12
C GLU A 43 -3.74 -0.33 11.71
N LEU A 44 -4.91 -0.69 11.18
CA LEU A 44 -5.04 -1.25 9.84
C LEU A 44 -4.56 -0.33 8.71
N PHE A 45 -4.52 0.98 8.98
CA PHE A 45 -4.09 2.01 8.03
C PHE A 45 -2.71 2.58 8.36
N HIS A 46 -2.08 2.08 9.42
CA HIS A 46 -0.77 2.54 9.84
C HIS A 46 0.29 2.09 8.84
N LEU A 47 1.20 3.01 8.52
CA LEU A 47 2.36 2.75 7.69
C LEU A 47 3.58 3.20 8.46
N GLU A 48 4.45 2.25 8.81
CA GLU A 48 5.70 2.53 9.49
C GLU A 48 6.87 2.46 8.51
N LYS A 49 7.75 3.46 8.55
CA LYS A 49 8.83 3.62 7.58
C LYS A 49 9.82 2.47 7.65
N GLU A 50 10.24 2.11 8.85
CA GLU A 50 11.23 1.06 9.08
C GLU A 50 10.69 -0.32 8.65
N GLU A 51 9.40 -0.59 8.85
CA GLU A 51 8.76 -1.83 8.41
C GLU A 51 8.73 -1.93 6.88
N TRP A 52 8.40 -0.83 6.19
CA TRP A 52 8.40 -0.81 4.72
C TRP A 52 9.80 -0.85 4.11
N LEU A 53 10.81 -0.27 4.77
CA LEU A 53 12.21 -0.43 4.35
C LEU A 53 12.67 -1.88 4.50
N ALA A 54 12.27 -2.57 5.59
CA ALA A 54 12.55 -4.00 5.74
C ALA A 54 11.84 -4.84 4.66
N GLU A 55 10.60 -4.49 4.30
CA GLU A 55 9.87 -5.15 3.21
C GLU A 55 10.54 -4.93 1.85
N VAL A 56 11.06 -3.72 1.58
CA VAL A 56 11.84 -3.45 0.36
C VAL A 56 13.04 -4.39 0.25
N GLU A 57 13.80 -4.57 1.34
CA GLU A 57 14.92 -5.52 1.35
C GLU A 57 14.44 -6.96 1.15
N SER A 58 13.34 -7.37 1.77
CA SER A 58 12.75 -8.69 1.56
C SER A 58 12.36 -8.93 0.09
N ILE A 59 11.77 -7.93 -0.59
CA ILE A 59 11.43 -8.03 -2.01
C ILE A 59 12.71 -8.07 -2.87
N LYS A 60 13.77 -7.33 -2.52
CA LYS A 60 15.07 -7.41 -3.22
C LYS A 60 15.65 -8.84 -3.15
N GLU A 61 15.62 -9.45 -1.98
CA GLU A 61 16.03 -10.85 -1.78
C GLU A 61 15.15 -11.81 -2.59
N HIS A 62 13.82 -11.60 -2.58
CA HIS A 62 12.91 -12.41 -3.37
C HIS A 62 13.19 -12.32 -4.87
N TYR A 63 13.42 -11.10 -5.40
CA TYR A 63 13.74 -10.85 -6.81
C TYR A 63 15.07 -11.50 -7.23
N ALA A 64 16.06 -11.55 -6.34
CA ALA A 64 17.34 -12.20 -6.61
C ALA A 64 17.20 -13.68 -7.02
N ASN A 65 16.17 -14.38 -6.53
CA ASN A 65 15.92 -15.79 -6.86
C ASN A 65 15.62 -16.05 -8.35
N TYR A 66 15.19 -15.03 -9.08
CA TYR A 66 14.85 -15.14 -10.50
C TYR A 66 16.01 -14.75 -11.43
N GLY A 67 17.07 -14.14 -10.88
CA GLY A 67 18.29 -13.75 -11.60
C GLY A 67 18.00 -12.94 -12.87
N GLU A 68 18.58 -13.38 -14.00
CA GLU A 68 18.46 -12.69 -15.29
C GLU A 68 17.04 -12.62 -15.86
N LYS A 69 16.11 -13.45 -15.37
CA LYS A 69 14.71 -13.45 -15.84
C LYS A 69 13.87 -12.35 -15.20
N MET A 70 14.40 -11.60 -14.23
CA MET A 70 13.64 -10.52 -13.60
C MET A 70 13.31 -9.40 -14.60
N PRO A 71 12.02 -9.05 -14.75
CA PRO A 71 11.65 -7.89 -15.55
C PRO A 71 12.22 -6.61 -14.95
N LYS A 72 12.93 -5.82 -15.77
CA LYS A 72 13.50 -4.53 -15.36
C LYS A 72 12.47 -3.58 -14.77
N ALA A 73 11.25 -3.56 -15.33
CA ALA A 73 10.16 -2.73 -14.86
C ALA A 73 9.80 -3.00 -13.39
N LEU A 74 9.84 -4.25 -12.92
CA LEU A 74 9.56 -4.56 -11.50
C LEU A 74 10.67 -4.04 -10.58
N VAL A 75 11.93 -4.12 -11.02
CA VAL A 75 13.07 -3.58 -10.27
C VAL A 75 12.99 -2.05 -10.20
N GLU A 76 12.55 -1.40 -11.27
CA GLU A 76 12.33 0.05 -11.31
C GLU A 76 11.19 0.49 -10.38
N GLU A 77 10.09 -0.25 -10.36
CA GLU A 77 8.98 0.01 -9.43
C GLU A 77 9.41 -0.19 -7.96
N LEU A 78 10.21 -1.20 -7.65
CA LEU A 78 10.75 -1.39 -6.30
C LEU A 78 11.66 -0.24 -5.87
N LYS A 79 12.52 0.26 -6.77
CA LYS A 79 13.33 1.45 -6.51
C LYS A 79 12.48 2.70 -6.30
N ALA A 80 11.40 2.85 -7.08
CA ALA A 80 10.46 3.95 -6.91
C ALA A 80 9.71 3.86 -5.58
N LEU A 81 9.34 2.65 -5.14
CA LEU A 81 8.77 2.42 -3.81
C LEU A 81 9.76 2.83 -2.72
N GLU A 82 11.00 2.32 -2.79
CA GLU A 82 12.06 2.65 -1.83
C GLU A 82 12.30 4.16 -1.70
N ALA A 83 12.31 4.89 -2.83
CA ALA A 83 12.43 6.35 -2.81
C ALA A 83 11.26 7.02 -2.07
N ARG A 84 10.01 6.61 -2.35
CA ARG A 84 8.82 7.16 -1.68
C ARG A 84 8.78 6.82 -0.19
N VAL A 85 9.22 5.62 0.20
CA VAL A 85 9.29 5.21 1.61
C VAL A 85 10.36 6.03 2.36
N ASN A 86 11.48 6.32 1.72
CA ASN A 86 12.50 7.21 2.31
C ASN A 86 12.00 8.64 2.54
N GLU A 87 10.99 9.09 1.79
CA GLU A 87 10.33 10.40 1.92
C GLU A 87 9.13 10.42 2.89
N MET A 88 8.72 9.27 3.44
CA MET A 88 7.77 9.20 4.56
C MET A 88 8.34 9.88 5.80
#